data_AF-A0A0Q6SK88-F1
#
_entry.id   AF-A0A0Q6SK88-F1
#
_cell.length_a   1.000
_cell.length_b   1.000
_cell.length_c   1.000
_cell.angle_alpha   90.00
_cell.angle_beta   90.00
_cell.angle_gamma   90.00
#
_symmetry.space_group_name_H-M   'P 1'
#
loop_
_entity.id
_entity.type
_entity.pdbx_description
1 polymer ?
#
loop_
_entity_poly.entity_id
_entity_poly.type
_entity_poly.pdbx_seq_one_letter_code
_entity_poly.pdbx_strand_id
1 'polypeptide(L)'
;MSVARYADYIGDLRVLFAELDRRSERFQTFDVRLELVAAGSLVVYETKRRKGQTDSLYYGRSAATGQNQQISQAAAFSAIDRFFALGQFAALTDLVATGKGAESRTVDAQYPHCAVNFSYRKKGQAVARSMLMVFVGFNDEADALEFTSIADEPGAFVAQRPYHTAKSHEWK
;
A
#
# COMPACT_ATOMS: atom_id res chain seq x y z
N MET A 1 -11.13 16.72 -13.42
CA MET A 1 -10.68 15.35 -13.77
C MET A 1 -11.17 14.42 -12.67
N SER A 2 -11.79 13.28 -12.97
CA SER A 2 -12.34 12.40 -11.92
C SER A 2 -11.28 11.39 -11.45
N VAL A 3 -10.96 11.39 -10.16
CA VAL A 3 -10.05 10.42 -9.54
C VAL A 3 -10.85 9.21 -9.05
N ALA A 4 -10.37 8.00 -9.33
CA ALA A 4 -11.00 6.79 -8.85
C ALA A 4 -10.83 6.65 -7.33
N ARG A 5 -11.92 6.29 -6.65
CA ARG A 5 -11.94 6.02 -5.20
C ARG A 5 -11.63 4.55 -4.93
N TYR A 6 -10.93 4.29 -3.82
CA TYR A 6 -10.42 2.96 -3.46
C TYR A 6 -10.79 2.50 -2.04
N ALA A 7 -11.67 3.22 -1.32
CA ALA A 7 -12.08 2.81 0.03
C ALA A 7 -12.61 1.37 0.11
N ASP A 8 -13.43 0.95 -0.86
CA ASP A 8 -13.92 -0.43 -1.01
C ASP A 8 -12.76 -1.42 -1.17
N TYR A 9 -11.85 -1.13 -2.09
CA TYR A 9 -10.71 -1.98 -2.42
C TYR A 9 -9.74 -2.14 -1.25
N ILE A 10 -9.46 -1.04 -0.53
CA ILE A 10 -8.61 -1.06 0.65
C ILE A 10 -9.30 -1.80 1.81
N GLY A 11 -10.62 -1.71 1.92
CA GLY A 11 -11.39 -2.53 2.85
C GLY A 11 -11.15 -4.04 2.64
N ASP A 12 -11.27 -4.51 1.39
CA ASP A 12 -10.98 -5.91 1.04
C ASP A 12 -9.51 -6.29 1.28
N LEU A 13 -8.59 -5.40 0.91
CA LEU A 13 -7.15 -5.59 1.15
C LEU A 13 -6.82 -5.68 2.64
N ARG A 14 -7.46 -4.87 3.48
CA ARG A 14 -7.28 -4.88 4.95
C ARG A 14 -7.71 -6.21 5.55
N VAL A 15 -8.86 -6.75 5.13
CA VAL A 15 -9.33 -8.07 5.55
C VAL A 15 -8.34 -9.16 5.15
N LEU A 16 -7.85 -9.11 3.91
CA LEU A 16 -6.86 -10.06 3.40
C LEU A 16 -5.52 -9.97 4.17
N PHE A 17 -5.06 -8.75 4.45
CA PHE A 17 -3.84 -8.49 5.22
C PHE A 17 -3.96 -9.03 6.65
N ALA A 18 -5.09 -8.79 7.33
CA ALA A 18 -5.38 -9.33 8.65
C ALA A 18 -5.47 -10.86 8.65
N GLU A 19 -6.05 -11.46 7.60
CA GLU A 19 -6.06 -12.91 7.43
C GLU A 19 -4.65 -13.47 7.24
N LEU A 20 -3.80 -12.80 6.47
CA LEU A 20 -2.42 -13.26 6.24
C LEU A 20 -1.58 -13.20 7.52
N ASP A 21 -1.69 -12.11 8.28
CA ASP A 21 -0.96 -11.92 9.55
C ASP A 21 -1.38 -12.94 10.61
N ARG A 22 -2.69 -13.18 10.77
CA ARG A 22 -3.23 -14.03 11.84
C ARG A 22 -3.44 -15.50 11.47
N ARG A 23 -3.62 -15.79 10.18
CA ARG A 23 -4.02 -17.10 9.64
C ARG A 23 -3.19 -17.48 8.41
N SER A 24 -1.87 -17.29 8.52
CA SER A 24 -0.93 -17.55 7.44
C SER A 24 -1.00 -18.99 6.90
N GLU A 25 -1.47 -19.95 7.69
CA GLU A 25 -1.71 -21.36 7.32
C GLU A 25 -2.76 -21.54 6.23
N ARG A 26 -3.63 -20.55 5.98
CA ARG A 26 -4.59 -20.58 4.86
C ARG A 26 -3.93 -20.33 3.52
N PHE A 27 -2.72 -19.77 3.53
CA PHE A 27 -1.95 -19.44 2.35
C PHE A 27 -0.93 -20.54 2.06
N GLN A 28 -0.92 -21.01 0.82
CA GLN A 28 0.08 -21.95 0.32
C GLN A 28 1.43 -21.24 0.09
N THR A 29 1.37 -20.06 -0.54
CA THR A 29 2.52 -19.17 -0.76
C THR A 29 2.06 -17.72 -0.67
N PHE A 30 2.94 -16.84 -0.22
CA PHE A 30 2.73 -15.39 -0.31
C PHE A 30 4.05 -14.63 -0.34
N ASP A 31 3.99 -13.42 -0.85
CA ASP A 31 5.06 -12.43 -0.88
C ASP A 31 4.38 -11.08 -0.68
N VAL A 32 4.52 -10.52 0.52
CA VAL A 32 3.86 -9.27 0.92
C VAL A 32 4.92 -8.30 1.36
N ARG A 33 4.92 -7.12 0.75
CA ARG A 33 5.74 -5.98 1.14
C ARG A 33 4.88 -4.74 1.10
N LEU A 34 4.72 -4.13 2.27
CA LEU A 34 3.98 -2.89 2.47
C LEU A 34 4.94 -1.84 3.01
N GLU A 35 5.03 -0.71 2.32
CA GLU A 35 5.88 0.40 2.72
C GLU A 35 5.01 1.62 2.97
N LEU A 36 4.83 1.98 4.23
CA LEU A 36 4.02 3.12 4.67
C LEU A 36 4.93 4.30 5.01
N VAL A 37 4.70 5.43 4.36
CA VAL A 37 5.29 6.71 4.70
C VAL A 37 4.19 7.61 5.27
N ALA A 38 4.39 8.13 6.48
CA ALA A 38 3.45 9.03 7.13
C ALA A 38 4.21 10.00 8.05
N ALA A 39 3.94 11.30 7.92
CA ALA A 39 4.55 12.35 8.75
C ALA A 39 6.10 12.22 8.87
N GLY A 40 6.77 11.95 7.73
CA GLY A 40 8.22 11.77 7.66
C GLY A 40 8.76 10.45 8.23
N SER A 41 7.91 9.61 8.81
CA SER A 41 8.28 8.27 9.29
C SER A 41 8.02 7.23 8.21
N LEU A 42 8.82 6.17 8.18
CA LEU A 42 8.65 4.99 7.31
C LEU A 42 8.38 3.77 8.18
N VAL A 43 7.43 2.94 7.77
CA VAL A 43 7.19 1.60 8.32
C VAL A 43 7.17 0.61 7.18
N VAL A 44 7.94 -0.46 7.30
CA VAL A 44 7.96 -1.55 6.33
C VAL A 44 7.54 -2.85 6.99
N TYR A 45 6.55 -3.48 6.37
CA TYR A 45 6.08 -4.82 6.68
C TYR A 45 6.40 -5.72 5.50
N GLU A 46 7.37 -6.62 5.66
CA GLU A 46 7.72 -7.60 4.64
C GLU A 46 7.60 -9.02 5.22
N THR A 47 6.81 -9.87 4.57
CA THR A 47 6.67 -11.27 4.94
C THR A 47 6.46 -12.12 3.72
N LYS A 48 7.10 -13.29 3.72
CA LYS A 48 7.18 -14.13 2.54
C LYS A 48 7.15 -15.59 2.94
N ARG A 49 6.25 -16.35 2.32
CA ARG A 49 6.16 -17.79 2.51
C ARG A 49 6.41 -18.53 1.21
N ARG A 50 7.44 -19.39 1.22
CA ARG A 50 7.76 -20.30 0.12
C ARG A 50 8.19 -21.65 0.68
N LYS A 51 7.69 -22.73 0.07
CA LYS A 51 8.03 -24.12 0.45
C LYS A 51 7.86 -24.41 1.96
N GLY A 52 6.83 -23.83 2.59
CA GLY A 52 6.53 -24.04 4.01
C GLY A 52 7.31 -23.15 4.98
N GLN A 53 8.43 -22.55 4.56
CA GLN A 53 9.19 -21.60 5.35
C GLN A 53 8.61 -20.19 5.21
N THR A 54 8.54 -19.46 6.32
CA THR A 54 8.13 -18.05 6.34
C THR A 54 9.33 -17.22 6.78
N ASP A 55 9.69 -16.26 5.94
CA ASP A 55 10.70 -15.24 6.21
C ASP A 55 10.00 -13.90 6.43
N SER A 56 10.50 -13.07 7.34
CA SER A 56 9.83 -11.83 7.70
C SER A 56 10.81 -10.77 8.17
N LEU A 57 10.59 -9.54 7.69
CA LEU A 57 11.39 -8.37 8.02
C LEU A 57 10.44 -7.20 8.34
N TYR A 58 10.61 -6.65 9.52
CA TYR A 58 9.84 -5.51 10.00
C TYR A 58 10.79 -4.42 10.45
N TYR A 59 10.74 -3.26 9.81
CA TYR A 59 11.57 -2.13 10.20
C TYR A 59 10.80 -0.82 10.12
N GLY A 60 11.27 0.15 10.88
CA GLY A 60 10.77 1.51 10.85
C GLY A 60 11.90 2.52 10.80
N ARG A 61 11.61 3.71 10.29
CA ARG A 61 12.47 4.88 10.37
C ARG A 61 11.65 6.01 10.96
N SER A 62 12.08 6.53 12.10
CA SER A 62 11.41 7.68 12.74
C SER A 62 11.84 8.97 12.06
N ALA A 63 10.89 9.91 11.90
CA ALA A 63 11.20 11.28 11.48
C ALA A 63 12.17 11.99 12.45
N ALA A 64 12.12 11.67 13.75
CA ALA A 64 12.91 12.35 14.77
C ALA A 64 14.40 11.97 14.77
N THR A 65 14.71 10.70 14.48
CA THR A 65 16.09 10.19 14.51
C THR A 65 16.66 9.94 13.12
N GLY A 66 15.80 9.78 12.11
CA GLY A 66 16.21 9.41 10.75
C GLY A 66 16.83 8.02 10.63
N GLN A 67 16.97 7.28 11.74
CA GLN A 67 17.63 5.99 11.78
C GLN A 67 16.66 4.84 11.51
N ASN A 68 17.12 3.87 10.73
CA ASN A 68 16.41 2.62 10.53
C ASN A 68 16.57 1.74 11.78
N GLN A 69 15.46 1.23 12.29
CA GLN A 69 15.42 0.30 13.41
C GLN A 69 14.49 -0.86 13.11
N GLN A 70 14.84 -2.05 13.59
CA GLN A 70 13.92 -3.18 13.56
C GLN A 70 12.76 -2.91 14.52
N ILE A 71 11.54 -3.27 14.10
CA ILE A 71 10.34 -3.16 14.94
C ILE A 71 9.67 -4.52 15.06
N SER A 72 8.72 -4.64 16.00
CA SER A 72 7.93 -5.88 16.12
C SER A 72 6.93 -6.00 14.97
N GLN A 73 6.56 -7.24 14.63
CA GLN A 73 5.47 -7.52 13.70
C GLN A 73 4.18 -6.80 14.09
N ALA A 74 3.80 -6.85 15.37
CA ALA A 74 2.59 -6.22 15.88
C ALA A 74 2.60 -4.69 15.69
N ALA A 75 3.76 -4.05 15.85
CA ALA A 75 3.91 -2.61 15.61
C ALA A 75 3.77 -2.27 14.12
N ALA A 76 4.44 -3.02 13.24
CA ALA A 76 4.34 -2.85 11.79
C ALA A 76 2.89 -3.08 11.31
N PHE A 77 2.28 -4.20 11.72
CA PHE A 77 0.89 -4.53 11.42
C PHE A 77 -0.06 -3.41 11.87
N SER A 78 0.06 -2.93 13.11
CA SER A 78 -0.81 -1.88 13.65
C SER A 78 -0.69 -0.57 12.89
N ALA A 79 0.51 -0.20 12.43
CA ALA A 79 0.71 1.01 11.64
C ALA A 79 0.02 0.91 10.27
N ILE A 80 0.20 -0.22 9.57
CA ILE A 80 -0.46 -0.48 8.29
C ILE A 80 -1.98 -0.57 8.46
N ASP A 81 -2.48 -1.28 9.49
CA ASP A 81 -3.92 -1.43 9.74
C ASP A 81 -4.59 -0.08 10.01
N ARG A 82 -3.92 0.83 10.73
CA ARG A 82 -4.41 2.21 10.93
C ARG A 82 -4.48 2.99 9.62
N PHE A 83 -3.47 2.84 8.75
CA PHE A 83 -3.53 3.44 7.42
C PHE A 83 -4.71 2.89 6.61
N PHE A 84 -4.92 1.58 6.59
CA PHE A 84 -6.08 0.97 5.90
C PHE A 84 -7.43 1.25 6.56
N ALA A 85 -7.45 1.85 7.76
CA ALA A 85 -8.67 2.26 8.45
C ALA A 85 -9.11 3.69 8.12
N LEU A 86 -8.34 4.42 7.29
CA LEU A 86 -8.72 5.75 6.80
C LEU A 86 -9.99 5.70 5.94
N GLY A 87 -10.70 6.82 5.83
CA GLY A 87 -12.03 6.87 5.23
C GLY A 87 -12.03 6.86 3.70
N GLN A 88 -10.98 7.34 3.05
CA GLN A 88 -10.90 7.36 1.59
C GLN A 88 -9.48 7.17 1.08
N PHE A 89 -9.37 6.64 -0.15
CA PHE A 89 -8.09 6.40 -0.80
C PHE A 89 -8.14 6.75 -2.29
N ALA A 90 -6.99 7.15 -2.81
CA ALA A 90 -6.70 7.25 -4.23
C ALA A 90 -5.43 6.44 -4.55
N ALA A 91 -5.31 5.97 -5.79
CA ALA A 91 -4.11 5.30 -6.27
C ALA A 91 -3.29 6.22 -7.17
N LEU A 92 -1.96 6.18 -7.00
CA LEU A 92 -1.03 6.88 -7.88
C LEU A 92 -0.80 6.08 -9.17
N THR A 93 -0.54 6.79 -10.26
CA THR A 93 -0.10 6.19 -11.53
C THR A 93 1.42 5.97 -11.53
N ASP A 94 1.92 5.25 -12.54
CA ASP A 94 3.36 4.95 -12.66
C ASP A 94 4.22 6.20 -12.85
N LEU A 95 3.64 7.30 -13.37
CA LEU A 95 4.31 8.58 -13.56
C LEU A 95 4.84 9.12 -12.23
N VAL A 96 4.03 9.00 -11.18
CA VAL A 96 4.35 9.50 -9.84
C VAL A 96 4.97 8.42 -8.97
N ALA A 97 4.50 7.17 -9.05
CA ALA A 97 5.00 6.07 -8.25
C ALA A 97 6.48 5.71 -8.52
N THR A 98 7.02 6.08 -9.69
CA THR A 98 8.42 5.77 -10.08
C THR A 98 9.38 6.96 -10.03
N GLY A 99 8.93 8.14 -9.59
CA GLY A 99 9.76 9.35 -9.52
C GLY A 99 10.24 9.88 -10.89
N LYS A 100 9.62 9.44 -12.00
CA LYS A 100 9.94 9.86 -13.38
C LYS A 100 8.94 10.89 -13.93
N GLY A 101 8.56 11.86 -13.10
CA GLY A 101 7.98 13.15 -13.51
C GLY A 101 9.05 14.24 -13.44
N ALA A 102 8.81 15.40 -14.06
CA ALA A 102 9.76 16.53 -14.11
C ALA A 102 10.14 17.08 -12.72
N GLU A 103 9.44 16.68 -11.67
CA GLU A 103 9.91 16.74 -10.31
C GLU A 103 9.55 15.39 -9.68
N SER A 104 10.51 14.68 -9.09
CA SER A 104 10.19 13.66 -8.09
C SER A 104 9.45 14.40 -6.97
N ARG A 105 8.13 14.57 -7.11
CA ARG A 105 7.30 15.13 -6.07
C ARG A 105 7.57 14.24 -4.87
N THR A 106 8.28 14.82 -3.91
CA THR A 106 8.37 14.26 -2.57
C THR A 106 6.93 14.08 -2.18
N VAL A 107 6.51 12.81 -2.18
CA VAL A 107 5.26 12.30 -1.64
C VAL A 107 4.83 13.27 -0.55
N ASP A 108 3.73 14.00 -0.79
CA ASP A 108 3.36 15.10 0.10
C ASP A 108 3.28 14.55 1.52
N ALA A 109 4.23 14.96 2.36
CA ALA A 109 4.44 14.36 3.67
C ALA A 109 3.22 14.59 4.59
N GLN A 110 2.31 15.49 4.20
CA GLN A 110 1.06 15.76 4.87
C GLN A 110 0.10 14.58 4.81
N TYR A 111 0.11 13.80 3.72
CA TYR A 111 -0.78 12.64 3.57
C TYR A 111 -0.01 11.32 3.69
N PRO A 112 -0.56 10.31 4.37
CA PRO A 112 0.07 9.01 4.44
C PRO A 112 -0.03 8.29 3.09
N HIS A 113 1.06 7.63 2.70
CA HIS A 113 1.15 6.87 1.46
C HIS A 113 1.64 5.45 1.73
N CYS A 114 1.06 4.46 1.04
CA CYS A 114 1.46 3.08 1.18
C CYS A 114 1.71 2.43 -0.19
N ALA A 115 2.94 1.97 -0.42
CA ALA A 115 3.24 1.07 -1.52
C ALA A 115 2.88 -0.36 -1.11
N VAL A 116 2.02 -0.99 -1.89
CA VAL A 116 1.49 -2.33 -1.67
C VAL A 116 1.98 -3.25 -2.77
N ASN A 117 2.87 -4.17 -2.43
CA ASN A 117 3.20 -5.33 -3.25
C ASN A 117 2.67 -6.58 -2.55
N PHE A 118 1.66 -7.21 -3.14
CA PHE A 118 0.99 -8.34 -2.50
C PHE A 118 0.78 -9.43 -3.55
N SER A 119 1.48 -10.54 -3.39
CA SER A 119 1.27 -11.77 -4.15
C SER A 119 0.91 -12.92 -3.22
N TYR A 120 -0.09 -13.71 -3.56
CA TYR A 120 -0.47 -14.87 -2.76
C TYR A 120 -1.15 -15.97 -3.55
N ARG A 121 -1.13 -17.17 -2.99
CA ARG A 121 -1.97 -18.30 -3.40
C ARG A 121 -2.55 -18.94 -2.15
N LYS A 122 -3.88 -18.94 -2.02
CA LYS A 122 -4.57 -19.66 -0.94
C LYS A 122 -4.53 -21.16 -1.19
N LYS A 123 -4.56 -21.96 -0.13
CA LYS A 123 -4.71 -23.42 -0.25
C LYS A 123 -6.01 -23.74 -1.00
N GLY A 124 -5.94 -24.70 -1.93
CA GLY A 124 -7.07 -25.10 -2.77
C GLY A 124 -7.32 -24.20 -3.99
N GLN A 125 -6.67 -23.04 -4.10
CA GLN A 125 -6.75 -22.21 -5.31
C GLN A 125 -5.73 -22.68 -6.36
N ALA A 126 -6.14 -22.75 -7.62
CA ALA A 126 -5.27 -23.15 -8.73
C ALA A 126 -4.30 -22.01 -9.13
N VAL A 127 -4.75 -20.76 -9.01
CA VAL A 127 -4.07 -19.57 -9.52
C VAL A 127 -3.58 -18.70 -8.36
N ALA A 128 -2.38 -18.14 -8.52
CA ALA A 128 -1.86 -17.12 -7.62
C ALA A 128 -2.39 -15.75 -8.04
N ARG A 129 -2.71 -14.90 -7.07
CA ARG A 129 -3.12 -13.51 -7.29
C ARG A 129 -1.98 -12.57 -6.96
N SER A 130 -1.85 -11.48 -7.71
CA SER A 130 -0.88 -10.42 -7.39
C SER A 130 -1.42 -9.03 -7.63
N MET A 131 -0.95 -8.06 -6.85
CA MET A 131 -1.15 -6.64 -7.07
C MET A 131 0.13 -5.86 -6.75
N LEU A 132 0.30 -4.73 -7.43
CA LEU A 132 1.32 -3.73 -7.13
C LEU A 132 0.72 -2.35 -7.34
N MET A 133 0.56 -1.59 -6.27
CA MET A 133 -0.05 -0.26 -6.30
C MET A 133 0.52 0.64 -5.22
N VAL A 134 0.44 1.96 -5.42
CA VAL A 134 0.73 2.95 -4.37
C VAL A 134 -0.53 3.73 -4.07
N PHE A 135 -0.94 3.72 -2.81
CA PHE A 135 -2.14 4.41 -2.35
C PHE A 135 -1.80 5.62 -1.51
N VAL A 136 -2.63 6.65 -1.62
CA VAL A 136 -2.68 7.80 -0.71
C VAL A 136 -3.95 7.66 0.12
N GLY A 137 -3.82 7.82 1.44
CA GLY A 137 -4.94 7.75 2.37
C GLY A 137 -5.42 9.14 2.82
N PHE A 138 -6.73 9.27 2.98
CA PHE A 138 -7.42 10.50 3.39
C PHE A 138 -8.39 10.20 4.52
N ASN A 139 -8.62 11.16 5.42
CA ASN A 139 -9.53 10.96 6.54
C ASN A 139 -10.97 10.70 6.06
N ASP A 140 -11.40 11.43 5.02
CA ASP A 140 -12.73 11.32 4.43
C ASP A 140 -12.73 11.74 2.95
N GLU A 141 -13.93 11.82 2.35
CA GLU A 141 -14.11 12.20 0.95
C GLU A 141 -13.82 13.68 0.67
N ALA A 142 -14.08 14.58 1.62
CA ALA A 142 -13.85 16.01 1.45
C ALA A 142 -12.36 16.30 1.41
N ASP A 143 -11.61 15.70 2.33
CA ASP A 143 -10.14 15.71 2.39
C ASP A 143 -9.52 15.18 1.09
N ALA A 144 -10.05 14.06 0.59
CA ALA A 144 -9.62 13.49 -0.67
C ALA A 144 -9.93 14.39 -1.89
N LEU A 145 -11.03 15.16 -1.85
CA LEU A 145 -11.39 16.08 -2.92
C LEU A 145 -10.50 17.33 -2.91
N GLU A 146 -10.26 17.90 -1.72
CA GLU A 146 -9.36 19.03 -1.53
C GLU A 146 -7.96 18.72 -2.08
N PHE A 147 -7.36 17.60 -1.66
CA PHE A 147 -6.03 17.22 -2.12
C PHE A 147 -5.95 17.02 -3.64
N THR A 148 -6.91 16.31 -4.22
CA THR A 148 -6.93 16.06 -5.67
C THR A 148 -7.21 17.32 -6.50
N SER A 149 -7.83 18.34 -5.91
CA SER A 149 -8.06 19.64 -6.56
C SER A 149 -6.82 20.53 -6.58
N ILE A 150 -5.94 20.38 -5.58
CA ILE A 150 -4.67 21.12 -5.45
C ILE A 150 -3.54 20.42 -6.23
N ALA A 151 -3.66 19.12 -6.49
CA ALA A 151 -2.72 18.38 -7.30
C ALA A 151 -2.79 18.80 -8.77
N ASP A 152 -2.00 19.81 -9.14
CA ASP A 152 -1.96 20.46 -10.45
C ASP A 152 -1.39 19.59 -11.60
N GLU A 153 -1.26 18.27 -11.40
CA GLU A 153 -0.76 17.33 -12.39
C GLU A 153 -1.86 16.41 -12.95
N PRO A 154 -2.39 16.70 -14.15
CA PRO A 154 -3.32 15.82 -14.81
C PRO A 154 -2.66 14.47 -15.11
N GLY A 155 -3.07 13.43 -14.40
CA GLY A 155 -2.57 12.05 -14.57
C GLY A 155 -1.77 11.49 -13.39
N ALA A 156 -1.60 12.24 -12.30
CA ALA A 156 -0.96 11.75 -11.09
C ALA A 156 -1.72 10.57 -10.43
N PHE A 157 -3.04 10.55 -10.58
CA PHE A 157 -3.92 9.55 -9.99
C PHE A 157 -4.63 8.70 -11.03
N VAL A 158 -4.95 7.48 -10.63
CA VAL A 158 -5.77 6.58 -11.42
C VAL A 158 -7.17 7.18 -11.59
N ALA A 159 -7.62 7.30 -12.84
CA ALA A 159 -8.96 7.80 -13.17
C ALA A 159 -9.99 6.67 -13.36
N GLN A 160 -9.56 5.46 -13.74
CA GLN A 160 -10.45 4.33 -14.03
C GLN A 160 -9.90 3.02 -13.47
N ARG A 161 -10.81 2.18 -12.95
CA ARG A 161 -10.53 0.85 -12.38
C ARG A 161 -11.16 -0.22 -13.28
N PRO A 162 -10.54 -1.41 -13.46
CA PRO A 162 -9.27 -1.81 -12.86
C PRO A 162 -8.07 -1.15 -13.54
N TYR A 163 -7.10 -0.71 -12.75
CA TYR A 163 -5.85 -0.12 -13.25
C TYR A 163 -4.82 -1.20 -13.57
N HIS A 164 -4.20 -1.09 -14.74
CA HIS A 164 -3.16 -2.01 -15.18
C HIS A 164 -2.16 -1.31 -16.10
N THR A 165 -0.88 -1.42 -15.74
CA THR A 165 0.28 -0.99 -16.51
C THR A 165 1.36 -2.06 -16.46
N ALA A 166 2.53 -1.77 -17.03
CA ALA A 166 3.69 -2.65 -16.93
C ALA A 166 4.25 -2.74 -15.48
N LYS A 167 3.99 -1.75 -14.61
CA LYS A 167 4.59 -1.65 -13.27
C LYS A 167 3.60 -1.53 -12.12
N SER A 168 2.33 -1.25 -12.38
CA SER A 168 1.27 -1.22 -11.37
C SER A 168 0.05 -1.96 -11.89
N HIS A 169 -0.60 -2.73 -11.04
CA HIS A 169 -1.80 -3.47 -11.40
C HIS A 169 -2.65 -3.78 -10.17
N GLU A 170 -3.97 -3.66 -10.34
CA GLU A 170 -4.95 -4.31 -9.46
C GLU A 170 -4.85 -5.84 -9.58
N TRP A 171 -5.52 -6.58 -8.69
CA TRP A 171 -5.46 -8.05 -8.62
C TRP A 171 -5.50 -8.73 -10.00
N LYS A 172 -4.41 -9.45 -10.33
CA LYS A 172 -4.27 -10.30 -11.51
C LYS A 172 -4.46 -11.77 -11.18
#